data_AF-A0A0S3U174-F1
#
_entry.id   AF-A0A0S3U174-F1
#
_cell.length_a   1.000
_cell.length_b   1.000
_cell.length_c   1.000
_cell.angle_alpha   90.00
_cell.angle_beta   90.00
_cell.angle_gamma   90.00
#
_symmetry.space_group_name_H-M   'P 1'
#
loop_
_entity.id
_entity.type
_entity.pdbx_description
1 polymer ?
#
loop_
_entity_poly.entity_id
_entity_poly.type
_entity_poly.pdbx_seq_one_letter_code
_entity_poly.pdbx_strand_id
1 'polypeptide(L)'
;MQRTTYLTFAIGIAALLVSILIGLIATRWIVRPLLQLHAAAIALKNDAFDVDSIAHLIRRPDELGQLAKVFEEMAQVILSREQSLSDQIHQLREESADAKRTALSNQSGINFQALLLRSQQVRQGVESDRNN
;
A
#
# COMPACT_ATOMS: atom_id res chain seq x y z
N MET A 1 -39.19 28.18 50.50
CA MET A 1 -37.72 28.20 50.25
C MET A 1 -37.08 26.81 50.31
N GLN A 2 -37.35 25.95 51.30
CA GLN A 2 -36.76 24.59 51.37
C GLN A 2 -37.07 23.73 50.12
N ARG A 3 -38.32 23.73 49.64
CA ARG A 3 -38.75 22.91 48.48
C ARG A 3 -38.03 23.22 47.17
N THR A 4 -37.63 24.47 46.94
CA THR A 4 -36.97 24.89 45.69
C THR A 4 -35.48 24.55 45.69
N THR A 5 -34.83 24.53 46.85
CA THR A 5 -33.41 24.12 47.00
C THR A 5 -33.23 22.63 46.70
N TYR A 6 -34.13 21.76 47.18
CA TYR A 6 -34.06 20.33 46.83
C TYR A 6 -34.25 20.08 45.33
N LEU A 7 -35.09 20.86 44.65
CA LEU A 7 -35.30 20.75 43.21
C LEU A 7 -34.06 21.15 42.40
N THR A 8 -33.38 22.24 42.76
CA THR A 8 -32.15 22.65 42.06
C THR A 8 -31.01 21.65 42.25
N PHE A 9 -30.84 21.11 43.46
CA PHE A 9 -29.87 20.04 43.71
C PHE A 9 -30.23 18.76 42.93
N ALA A 10 -31.50 18.37 42.88
CA ALA A 10 -31.95 17.19 42.13
C ALA A 10 -31.68 17.33 40.62
N ILE A 11 -31.94 18.52 40.04
CA ILE A 11 -31.64 18.80 38.64
C ILE A 11 -30.12 18.78 38.38
N GLY A 12 -29.31 19.34 39.29
CA GLY A 12 -27.86 19.31 39.15
C GLY A 12 -27.28 17.89 39.15
N ILE A 13 -27.77 17.04 40.06
CA ILE A 13 -27.39 15.62 40.09
C ILE A 13 -27.87 14.91 38.84
N ALA A 14 -29.12 15.14 38.41
CA ALA A 14 -29.63 14.55 37.17
C ALA A 14 -28.81 14.97 35.95
N ALA A 15 -28.42 16.24 35.84
CA ALA A 15 -27.58 16.74 34.75
C ALA A 15 -26.20 16.09 34.75
N LEU A 16 -25.58 15.90 35.93
CA LEU A 16 -24.31 15.17 36.04
C LEU A 16 -24.44 13.72 35.57
N LEU A 17 -25.50 13.02 36.00
CA LEU A 17 -25.75 11.64 35.60
C LEU A 17 -25.98 11.53 34.09
N VAL A 18 -26.74 12.45 33.50
CA VAL A 18 -26.97 12.50 32.05
C VAL A 18 -25.66 12.75 31.29
N SER A 19 -24.81 13.67 31.76
CA SER A 19 -23.52 13.95 31.14
C SER A 19 -22.60 12.73 31.12
N ILE A 20 -22.50 12.02 32.26
CA ILE A 20 -21.75 10.77 32.37
C ILE A 20 -22.32 9.72 31.40
N LEU A 21 -23.64 9.59 31.36
CA LEU A 21 -24.31 8.62 30.50
C LEU A 21 -24.07 8.88 29.01
N ILE A 22 -24.15 10.15 28.58
CA ILE A 22 -23.84 10.56 27.20
C ILE A 22 -22.38 10.23 26.87
N GLY A 23 -21.43 10.52 27.76
CA GLY A 23 -20.01 10.20 27.54
C GLY A 23 -19.75 8.70 27.36
N LEU A 24 -20.40 7.87 28.19
CA LEU A 24 -20.32 6.41 28.08
C LEU A 24 -20.95 5.89 26.78
N ILE A 25 -22.08 6.47 26.38
CA ILE A 25 -22.76 6.17 25.11
C ILE A 25 -21.86 6.54 23.94
N ALA A 26 -21.33 7.77 23.90
CA ALA A 26 -20.46 8.25 22.84
C ALA A 26 -19.19 7.39 22.70
N THR A 27 -18.60 6.98 23.83
CA THR A 27 -17.44 6.08 23.82
C THR A 27 -17.77 4.73 23.18
N ARG A 28 -18.93 4.16 23.49
CA ARG A 28 -19.36 2.87 22.90
C ARG A 28 -19.84 3.01 21.46
N TRP A 29 -20.47 4.12 21.10
CA TRP A 29 -21.12 4.32 19.80
C TRP A 29 -20.20 4.94 18.74
N ILE A 30 -19.21 5.75 19.13
CA ILE A 30 -18.35 6.48 18.19
C ILE A 30 -16.92 5.98 18.28
N VAL A 31 -16.35 5.91 19.49
CA VAL A 31 -14.91 5.62 19.65
C VAL A 31 -14.59 4.18 19.26
N ARG A 32 -15.44 3.21 19.63
CA ARG A 32 -15.23 1.80 19.24
C ARG A 32 -15.23 1.55 17.73
N PRO A 33 -16.23 1.97 16.93
CA PRO A 33 -16.18 1.76 15.48
C PRO A 33 -15.02 2.52 14.83
N LEU A 34 -14.65 3.70 15.34
CA LEU A 34 -13.48 4.42 14.84
C LEU A 34 -12.18 3.63 15.06
N LEU A 35 -12.01 3.01 16.24
CA LEU A 35 -10.88 2.12 16.54
C LEU A 35 -10.84 0.90 15.62
N GLN A 36 -12.00 0.32 15.29
CA GLN A 36 -12.07 -0.81 14.35
C GLN A 36 -11.64 -0.38 12.94
N LEU A 37 -12.10 0.78 12.48
CA LEU A 37 -11.68 1.32 11.19
C LEU A 37 -10.18 1.66 11.16
N HIS A 38 -9.64 2.17 12.26
CA HIS A 38 -8.21 2.40 12.41
C HIS A 38 -7.40 1.09 12.34
N ALA A 39 -7.86 0.04 13.03
CA ALA A 39 -7.22 -1.27 12.97
C ALA A 39 -7.28 -1.86 11.55
N ALA A 40 -8.42 -1.73 10.87
CA ALA A 40 -8.59 -2.13 9.47
C ALA A 40 -7.63 -1.36 8.54
N ALA A 41 -7.43 -0.06 8.76
CA ALA A 41 -6.46 0.74 7.99
C ALA A 41 -5.01 0.29 8.23
N ILE A 42 -4.65 -0.07 9.46
CA ILE A 42 -3.33 -0.64 9.76
C ILE A 42 -3.18 -2.01 9.07
N ALA A 43 -4.22 -2.84 9.10
CA ALA A 43 -4.23 -4.13 8.43
C ALA A 43 -4.07 -3.98 6.90
N LEU A 44 -4.74 -3.00 6.29
CA LEU A 44 -4.62 -2.69 4.86
C LEU A 44 -3.20 -2.27 4.48
N LYS A 45 -2.57 -1.42 5.29
CA LYS A 45 -1.17 -1.03 5.08
C LYS A 45 -0.20 -2.23 5.15
N ASN A 46 -0.55 -3.27 5.91
CA ASN A 46 0.28 -4.45 6.10
C ASN A 46 -0.14 -5.64 5.20
N ASP A 47 -0.97 -5.39 4.17
CA ASP A 47 -1.50 -6.40 3.25
C ASP A 47 -2.26 -7.55 3.95
N ALA A 48 -2.87 -7.25 5.11
CA ALA A 48 -3.62 -8.19 5.94
C ALA A 48 -5.08 -7.75 6.14
N PHE A 49 -5.58 -6.88 5.26
CA PHE A 49 -6.96 -6.37 5.36
C PHE A 49 -7.98 -7.42 4.97
N ASP A 50 -8.96 -7.59 5.85
CA ASP A 50 -10.13 -8.42 5.64
C ASP A 50 -11.39 -7.55 5.60
N VAL A 51 -12.16 -7.65 4.53
CA VAL A 51 -13.41 -6.89 4.33
C VAL A 51 -14.44 -7.25 5.40
N ASP A 52 -14.44 -8.50 5.87
CA ASP A 52 -15.40 -8.95 6.89
C ASP A 52 -15.17 -8.26 8.25
N SER A 53 -13.95 -7.76 8.50
CA SER A 53 -13.61 -7.03 9.73
C SER A 53 -14.41 -5.74 9.93
N ILE A 54 -14.91 -5.13 8.85
CA ILE A 54 -15.71 -3.89 8.86
C ILE A 54 -17.14 -4.07 8.32
N ALA A 55 -17.53 -5.28 7.93
CA ALA A 55 -18.86 -5.56 7.35
C ALA A 55 -20.03 -5.12 8.26
N HIS A 56 -19.86 -5.26 9.58
CA HIS A 56 -20.86 -4.79 10.55
C HIS A 56 -20.97 -3.25 10.57
N LEU A 57 -19.86 -2.53 10.39
CA LEU A 57 -19.85 -1.06 10.34
C LEU A 57 -20.55 -0.55 9.08
N ILE A 58 -20.30 -1.18 7.93
CA ILE A 58 -20.91 -0.83 6.63
C ILE A 58 -22.44 -0.89 6.66
N ARG A 59 -23.02 -1.80 7.45
CA ARG A 59 -24.48 -1.95 7.59
C ARG A 59 -25.12 -0.89 8.48
N ARG A 60 -24.32 -0.05 9.15
CA ARG A 60 -24.83 0.97 10.06
C ARG A 60 -25.48 2.12 9.28
N PRO A 61 -26.66 2.62 9.69
CA PRO A 61 -27.40 3.64 8.95
C PRO A 61 -26.95 5.08 9.22
N ASP A 62 -25.79 5.27 9.86
CA ASP A 62 -25.29 6.59 10.27
C ASP A 62 -24.00 6.97 9.53
N GLU A 63 -23.46 8.16 9.86
CA GLU A 63 -22.29 8.73 9.21
C GLU A 63 -21.06 7.83 9.33
N LEU A 64 -20.96 7.06 10.43
CA LEU A 64 -19.87 6.09 10.61
C LEU A 64 -20.01 4.88 9.69
N GLY A 65 -21.24 4.45 9.41
CA GLY A 65 -21.48 3.42 8.38
C GLY A 65 -21.18 3.92 6.97
N GLN A 66 -21.51 5.17 6.67
CA GLN A 66 -21.12 5.79 5.40
C GLN A 66 -19.60 5.91 5.28
N LEU A 67 -18.91 6.31 6.34
CA LEU A 67 -17.45 6.35 6.37
C LEU A 67 -16.83 4.97 6.13
N ALA A 68 -17.41 3.91 6.71
CA ALA A 68 -16.95 2.54 6.50
C ALA A 68 -17.10 2.09 5.04
N LYS A 69 -18.19 2.46 4.36
CA LYS A 69 -18.38 2.20 2.92
C LYS A 69 -17.33 2.88 2.06
N VAL A 70 -17.12 4.18 2.29
CA VAL A 70 -16.08 4.94 1.55
C VAL A 70 -14.69 4.36 1.81
N PHE A 71 -14.42 3.93 3.05
CA PHE A 71 -13.18 3.25 3.39
C PHE A 71 -13.00 1.91 2.65
N GLU A 72 -14.05 1.09 2.55
CA GLU A 72 -14.05 -0.16 1.78
C GLU A 72 -13.73 0.11 0.30
N GLU A 73 -14.40 1.08 -0.32
CA GLU A 73 -14.13 1.48 -1.70
C GLU A 73 -12.67 1.92 -1.89
N MET A 74 -12.13 2.72 -0.97
CA MET A 74 -10.72 3.11 -1.00
C MET A 74 -9.78 1.91 -0.86
N ALA A 75 -10.10 0.96 0.03
CA ALA A 75 -9.29 -0.24 0.24
C ALA A 75 -9.23 -1.10 -1.02
N GLN A 76 -10.36 -1.30 -1.70
CA GLN A 76 -10.42 -2.03 -2.98
C GLN A 76 -9.59 -1.33 -4.05
N VAL A 77 -9.66 0.00 -4.15
CA VAL A 77 -8.85 0.77 -5.10
C VAL A 77 -7.36 0.61 -4.81
N ILE A 78 -6.93 0.67 -3.54
CA ILE A 78 -5.52 0.49 -3.16
C ILE A 78 -5.03 -0.90 -3.52
N LEU A 79 -5.78 -1.96 -3.16
CA LEU A 79 -5.42 -3.34 -3.48
C LEU A 79 -5.31 -3.57 -5.00
N SER A 80 -6.26 -3.04 -5.78
CA SER A 80 -6.20 -3.14 -7.25
C SER A 80 -4.99 -2.41 -7.84
N ARG A 81 -4.62 -1.26 -7.25
CA ARG A 81 -3.45 -0.50 -7.70
C ARG A 81 -2.17 -1.24 -7.39
N GLU A 82 -2.01 -1.80 -6.20
CA GLU A 82 -0.81 -2.57 -5.84
C GLU A 82 -0.62 -3.78 -6.77
N GLN A 83 -1.69 -4.49 -7.10
CA GLN A 83 -1.65 -5.57 -8.10
C GLN A 83 -1.18 -5.04 -9.46
N SER A 84 -1.78 -3.96 -9.95
CA SER A 84 -1.41 -3.37 -11.26
C SER A 84 0.03 -2.83 -11.30
N LEU A 85 0.55 -2.33 -10.18
CA LEU A 85 1.93 -1.85 -10.06
C LEU A 85 2.90 -3.04 -10.02
N SER A 86 2.54 -4.11 -9.32
CA SER A 86 3.32 -5.35 -9.32
C SER A 86 3.44 -5.90 -10.74
N ASP A 87 2.32 -5.98 -11.47
CA ASP A 87 2.30 -6.47 -12.86
C ASP A 87 3.17 -5.62 -13.79
N GLN A 88 3.11 -4.29 -13.66
CA GLN A 88 3.96 -3.37 -14.43
C GLN A 88 5.45 -3.52 -14.09
N ILE A 89 5.79 -3.69 -12.80
CA ILE A 89 7.18 -3.93 -12.38
C ILE A 89 7.68 -5.27 -12.92
N HIS A 90 6.84 -6.30 -12.93
CA HIS A 90 7.18 -7.61 -13.48
C HIS A 90 7.47 -7.52 -14.98
N GLN A 91 6.59 -6.89 -15.75
CA GLN A 91 6.79 -6.70 -17.20
C GLN A 91 8.06 -5.88 -17.50
N LEU A 92 8.28 -4.77 -16.78
CA LEU A 92 9.48 -3.95 -16.95
C LEU A 92 10.76 -4.71 -16.60
N ARG A 93 10.73 -5.58 -15.59
CA ARG A 93 11.89 -6.43 -15.23
C ARG A 93 12.18 -7.47 -16.31
N GLU A 94 11.16 -8.03 -16.94
CA GLU A 94 11.32 -8.97 -18.05
C GLU A 94 11.92 -8.28 -19.28
N GLU A 95 11.34 -7.15 -19.71
CA GLU A 95 11.85 -6.38 -20.84
C GLU A 95 13.30 -5.91 -20.62
N SER A 96 13.62 -5.42 -19.42
CA SER A 96 14.98 -4.98 -19.08
C SER A 96 15.97 -6.13 -18.94
N ALA A 97 15.53 -7.31 -18.48
CA ALA A 97 16.36 -8.51 -18.46
C ALA A 97 16.69 -8.99 -19.89
N ASP A 98 15.72 -8.96 -20.79
CA ASP A 98 15.90 -9.36 -22.18
C ASP A 98 16.75 -8.37 -22.97
N ALA A 99 16.54 -7.06 -22.78
CA ALA A 99 17.39 -6.02 -23.35
C ALA A 99 18.85 -6.14 -22.86
N LYS A 100 19.04 -6.45 -21.58
CA LYS A 100 20.39 -6.66 -21.02
C LYS A 100 21.05 -7.93 -21.57
N ARG A 101 20.29 -9.03 -21.74
CA ARG A 101 20.79 -10.29 -22.32
C ARG A 101 21.20 -10.12 -23.79
N THR A 102 20.40 -9.43 -24.59
CA THR A 102 20.72 -9.14 -26.00
C THR A 102 21.94 -8.23 -26.12
N ALA A 103 22.06 -7.20 -25.27
CA ALA A 103 23.24 -6.33 -25.24
C ALA A 103 24.53 -7.10 -24.90
N LEU A 104 24.49 -7.99 -23.90
CA LEU A 104 25.63 -8.84 -23.51
C LEU A 104 26.04 -9.81 -24.63
N SER A 105 25.06 -10.47 -25.27
CA SER A 105 25.32 -11.39 -26.39
C SER A 105 25.97 -10.68 -27.58
N ASN A 106 25.48 -9.49 -27.93
CA ASN A 106 26.06 -8.69 -29.02
C ASN A 106 27.50 -8.24 -28.69
N GLN A 107 27.75 -7.82 -27.45
CA GLN A 107 29.10 -7.38 -27.04
C GLN A 107 30.12 -8.52 -27.08
N SER A 108 29.74 -9.74 -26.68
CA SER A 108 30.60 -10.93 -26.78
C SER A 108 30.94 -11.27 -28.24
N GLY A 109 29.98 -11.15 -29.17
CA GLY A 109 30.22 -11.36 -30.60
C GLY A 109 31.17 -10.33 -31.21
N ILE A 110 31.01 -9.04 -30.87
CA ILE A 110 31.87 -7.94 -31.34
C ILE A 110 33.31 -8.12 -30.83
N ASN A 111 33.48 -8.45 -29.56
CA ASN A 111 34.81 -8.66 -28.97
C ASN A 111 35.55 -9.84 -29.64
N PHE A 112 34.83 -10.93 -29.92
CA PHE A 112 35.44 -12.08 -30.61
C PHE A 112 35.88 -11.74 -32.03
N GLN A 113 35.06 -10.99 -32.79
CA GLN A 113 35.45 -10.50 -34.12
C GLN A 113 36.68 -9.58 -34.07
N ALA A 114 36.75 -8.70 -33.07
CA ALA A 114 37.90 -7.83 -32.87
C ALA A 114 39.19 -8.62 -32.61
N LEU A 115 39.11 -9.72 -31.85
CA LEU A 115 40.24 -10.62 -31.60
C LEU A 115 40.67 -11.38 -32.86
N LEU A 116 39.72 -11.85 -33.67
CA LEU A 116 40.02 -12.52 -34.94
C LEU A 116 40.73 -11.58 -35.92
N LEU A 117 40.24 -10.36 -36.07
CA LEU A 117 40.88 -9.33 -36.89
C LEU A 117 42.31 -9.03 -36.43
N ARG A 118 42.50 -8.86 -35.11
CA ARG A 118 43.83 -8.63 -34.53
C ARG A 118 44.77 -9.80 -34.80
N SER A 119 44.29 -11.03 -34.67
CA SER A 119 45.10 -12.23 -34.94
C SER A 119 45.53 -12.33 -36.41
N GLN A 120 44.66 -11.96 -37.35
CA GLN A 120 44.97 -11.96 -38.78
C GLN A 120 45.99 -10.88 -39.15
N GLN A 121 45.85 -9.67 -38.59
CA GLN A 121 46.81 -8.58 -38.79
C GLN A 121 48.20 -8.94 -38.27
N VAL A 122 48.29 -9.58 -37.10
CA VAL A 122 49.57 -10.06 -36.56
C VAL A 122 50.16 -11.13 -37.48
N ARG A 123 49.34 -12.03 -38.01
CA ARG A 123 49.79 -13.07 -38.95
C ARG A 123 50.36 -12.50 -40.25
N GLN A 124 49.71 -11.46 -40.80
CA GLN A 124 50.17 -10.77 -42.01
C GLN A 124 51.40 -9.88 -41.77
N GLY A 125 51.49 -9.23 -40.60
CA GLY A 125 52.68 -8.47 -40.22
C GLY A 125 53.92 -9.36 -40.08
N VAL A 126 53.76 -10.56 -39.52
CA VAL A 126 54.84 -11.55 -39.38
C VAL A 126 55.29 -12.13 -40.74
N GLU A 127 54.41 -12.18 -41.75
CA GLU A 127 54.80 -12.55 -43.12
C GLU A 127 55.49 -11.39 -43.86
N SER A 128 55.10 -10.14 -43.61
CA SER A 128 55.73 -8.96 -44.21
C SER A 128 57.14 -8.70 -43.69
N ASP A 129 57.42 -9.00 -42.42
CA ASP A 129 58.73 -8.81 -41.77
C ASP A 129 59.74 -9.92 -42.14
N ARG A 130 59.28 -11.01 -42.77
CA ARG A 130 60.13 -12.12 -43.22
C ARG A 130 60.62 -11.97 -44.66
N ASN A 131 60.09 -11.01 -45.42
CA ASN A 131 60.39 -10.81 -46.84
C ASN A 131 61.18 -9.53 -47.12
N ASN A 132 61.84 -8.97 -46.08
CA ASN A 132 62.77 -7.85 -46.16
C ASN A 132 64.05 -8.21 -45.38
#